data_AF-A0A2G2ZTS2-F1
#
_entry.id   AF-A0A2G2ZTS2-F1
#
_cell.length_a   1.000
_cell.length_b   1.000
_cell.length_c   1.000
_cell.angle_alpha   90.00
_cell.angle_beta   90.00
_cell.angle_gamma   90.00
#
_symmetry.space_group_name_H-M   'P 1'
#
loop_
_entity.id
_entity.type
_entity.pdbx_description
1 polymer ?
#
loop_
_entity_poly.entity_id
_entity_poly.type
_entity_poly.pdbx_seq_one_letter_code
_entity_poly.pdbx_strand_id
1 'polypeptide(L)'
;MHTVLLFDLLLRNTHVPCDLVAGYADFCLICVFKELIGSSLAYDGGSLSPWKLVDNLSYFSSGFRKYQQEDAHEFLQCFLNRLESRCNDIVQQVFGGRLVSKLRCYNCGHCSNTYEPLIDVILEIKDADSLHSVLESFTRVEKLDDPEIKYTCERCKVDKHVSFPLELDLLPYIENIQSYNEEMKYDLYAVIVHAGSTSSSGHYYSFICAEPNEWYKFDDSTIVLHCNCIMWTLSAYFIFHFQIIMLPVSESNASAIDTSSSAPRPTGAINSSDFHELTKIADNELKKTVQMSTLGSPSAINSSKENNTSQDIGVTESVRKMHKSYSS
;
A
#
# COMPACT_ATOMS: atom_id res chain seq x y z
N MET A 1 6.71 6.60 -5.36
CA MET A 1 6.45 7.47 -6.53
C MET A 1 5.01 7.29 -7.03
N HIS A 2 4.63 6.12 -7.54
CA HIS A 2 3.34 5.90 -8.22
C HIS A 2 2.06 5.89 -7.34
N THR A 3 2.15 6.18 -6.04
CA THR A 3 0.97 6.43 -5.20
C THR A 3 0.43 7.84 -5.50
N VAL A 4 -0.41 7.96 -6.52
CA VAL A 4 -0.85 9.25 -7.13
C VAL A 4 -1.35 10.26 -6.10
N LEU A 5 -2.17 9.85 -5.12
CA LEU A 5 -2.70 10.78 -4.11
C LEU A 5 -1.61 11.34 -3.18
N LEU A 6 -0.62 10.53 -2.78
CA LEU A 6 0.53 11.00 -1.99
C LEU A 6 1.37 12.00 -2.80
N PHE A 7 1.59 11.70 -4.07
CA PHE A 7 2.37 12.49 -5.00
C PHE A 7 1.74 13.88 -5.22
N ASP A 8 0.43 13.93 -5.46
CA ASP A 8 -0.36 15.16 -5.59
C ASP A 8 -0.39 15.98 -4.29
N LEU A 9 -0.69 15.37 -3.15
CA LEU A 9 -0.70 16.05 -1.85
C LEU A 9 0.69 16.62 -1.48
N LEU A 10 1.77 15.92 -1.79
CA LEU A 10 3.13 16.41 -1.57
C LEU A 10 3.50 17.56 -2.49
N LEU A 11 3.06 17.56 -3.75
CA LEU A 11 3.25 18.69 -4.67
C LEU A 11 2.46 19.92 -4.22
N ARG A 12 1.19 19.75 -3.83
CA ARG A 12 0.31 20.82 -3.32
C ARG A 12 0.70 21.33 -1.92
N ASN A 13 1.50 20.58 -1.16
CA ASN A 13 1.89 20.96 0.19
C ASN A 13 2.62 22.32 0.23
N THR A 14 2.23 23.18 1.16
CA THR A 14 2.67 24.58 1.30
C THR A 14 4.10 24.76 1.83
N HIS A 15 4.87 23.69 2.02
CA HIS A 15 6.29 23.74 2.39
C HIS A 15 7.09 24.61 1.42
N VAL A 16 7.56 25.75 1.95
CA VAL A 16 8.49 26.68 1.30
C VAL A 16 9.85 25.97 1.11
N PRO A 17 10.43 26.00 -0.11
CA PRO A 17 11.73 25.39 -0.37
C PRO A 17 12.82 25.87 0.61
N CYS A 18 13.49 24.92 1.24
CA CYS A 18 14.47 25.18 2.30
C CYS A 18 15.63 26.09 1.87
N ASP A 19 16.06 26.01 0.61
CA ASP A 19 17.16 26.83 0.06
C ASP A 19 16.81 28.33 -0.01
N LEU A 20 15.52 28.70 0.13
CA LEU A 20 15.05 30.08 0.22
C LEU A 20 15.00 30.60 1.67
N VAL A 21 15.25 29.74 2.66
CA VAL A 21 15.21 30.07 4.09
C VAL A 21 16.64 30.34 4.59
N ALA A 22 16.97 31.62 4.75
CA ALA A 22 18.31 32.04 5.16
C ALA A 22 18.76 31.36 6.47
N GLY A 23 19.89 30.64 6.41
CA GLY A 23 20.47 29.92 7.54
C GLY A 23 20.03 28.45 7.67
N TYR A 24 19.16 27.95 6.80
CA TYR A 24 18.83 26.52 6.76
C TYR A 24 19.90 25.74 5.98
N ALA A 25 20.42 24.66 6.57
CA ALA A 25 21.47 23.82 5.98
C ALA A 25 21.25 22.30 6.22
N ASP A 26 20.11 21.93 6.81
CA ASP A 26 19.80 20.56 7.23
C ASP A 26 19.10 19.74 6.14
N PHE A 27 19.02 18.42 6.32
CA PHE A 27 18.23 17.54 5.47
C PHE A 27 16.72 17.82 5.62
N CYS A 28 16.05 18.17 4.51
CA CYS A 28 14.60 18.29 4.43
C CYS A 28 13.99 17.21 3.53
N LEU A 29 13.25 16.28 4.14
CA LEU A 29 12.54 15.21 3.44
C LEU A 29 11.60 15.71 2.34
N ILE A 30 10.82 16.77 2.62
CA ILE A 30 9.83 17.29 1.65
C ILE A 30 10.52 17.90 0.43
N CYS A 31 11.60 18.66 0.61
CA CYS A 31 12.38 19.20 -0.51
C CYS A 31 12.96 18.07 -1.37
N VAL A 32 13.62 17.08 -0.76
CA VAL A 32 14.24 15.96 -1.51
C VAL A 32 13.19 15.11 -2.22
N PHE A 33 11.99 14.92 -1.65
CA PHE A 33 10.92 14.21 -2.34
C PHE A 33 10.28 15.04 -3.46
N LYS A 34 10.03 16.34 -3.27
CA LYS A 34 9.57 17.26 -4.34
C LYS A 34 10.57 17.34 -5.49
N GLU A 35 11.86 17.34 -5.18
CA GLU A 35 12.95 17.29 -6.18
C GLU A 35 12.94 15.97 -6.96
N LEU A 36 12.92 14.82 -6.27
CA LEU A 36 12.86 13.51 -6.91
C LEU A 36 11.61 13.33 -7.78
N ILE A 37 10.47 13.87 -7.33
CA ILE A 37 9.21 13.95 -8.08
C ILE A 37 9.40 14.79 -9.35
N GLY A 38 9.91 16.02 -9.23
CA GLY A 38 10.14 16.90 -10.37
C GLY A 38 11.13 16.32 -11.39
N SER A 39 12.23 15.73 -10.91
CA SER A 39 13.20 15.00 -11.74
C SER A 39 12.55 13.82 -12.46
N SER A 40 11.64 13.08 -11.82
CA SER A 40 10.94 11.94 -12.43
C SER A 40 9.89 12.31 -13.48
N LEU A 41 9.35 13.54 -13.45
CA LEU A 41 8.39 14.05 -14.43
C LEU A 41 9.05 14.77 -15.61
N ALA A 42 10.26 15.30 -15.41
CA ALA A 42 10.98 16.08 -16.41
C ALA A 42 12.04 15.27 -17.19
N TYR A 43 12.03 13.94 -17.06
CA TYR A 43 13.14 13.09 -17.50
C TYR A 43 12.99 12.59 -18.94
N ASP A 44 14.09 12.53 -19.68
CA ASP A 44 14.13 12.12 -21.09
C ASP A 44 14.76 10.73 -21.32
N GLY A 45 15.34 10.12 -20.29
CA GLY A 45 15.71 8.70 -20.28
C GLY A 45 16.95 8.38 -19.43
N GLY A 46 16.95 7.21 -18.77
CA GLY A 46 18.06 6.74 -17.92
C GLY A 46 17.60 6.21 -16.57
N SER A 47 18.41 6.39 -15.54
CA SER A 47 18.10 5.98 -14.16
C SER A 47 18.32 7.14 -13.19
N LEU A 48 17.32 7.46 -12.38
CA LEU A 48 17.44 8.42 -11.29
C LEU A 48 18.02 7.73 -10.04
N SER A 49 18.99 8.36 -9.38
CA SER A 49 19.61 7.82 -8.15
C SER A 49 19.26 8.72 -6.95
N PRO A 50 18.58 8.21 -5.90
CA PRO A 50 18.11 9.01 -4.76
C PRO A 50 19.22 9.31 -3.74
N TRP A 51 20.41 9.76 -4.19
CA TRP A 51 21.59 9.95 -3.35
C TRP A 51 21.33 10.85 -2.14
N LYS A 52 20.56 11.93 -2.29
CA LYS A 52 20.16 12.80 -1.17
C LYS A 52 19.43 12.06 -0.04
N LEU A 53 18.68 10.99 -0.32
CA LEU A 53 18.09 10.11 0.70
C LEU A 53 19.13 9.12 1.27
N VAL A 54 19.91 8.47 0.41
CA VAL A 54 20.97 7.50 0.79
C VAL A 54 22.05 8.15 1.66
N ASP A 55 22.35 9.43 1.43
CA ASP A 55 23.30 10.23 2.19
C ASP A 55 22.80 10.57 3.61
N ASN A 56 21.49 10.50 3.83
CA ASN A 56 20.82 10.91 5.06
C ASN A 56 19.98 9.79 5.69
N LEU A 57 20.34 8.51 5.48
CA LEU A 57 19.59 7.34 6.02
C LEU A 57 19.36 7.42 7.54
N SER A 58 20.32 7.98 8.28
CA SER A 58 20.24 8.19 9.74
C SER A 58 19.13 9.16 10.18
N TYR A 59 18.57 9.96 9.27
CA TYR A 59 17.37 10.77 9.53
C TYR A 59 16.13 9.91 9.72
N PHE A 60 16.05 8.75 9.06
CA PHE A 60 14.92 7.83 9.17
C PHE A 60 15.05 6.99 10.44
N SER A 61 16.04 6.10 10.49
CA SER A 61 16.41 5.29 11.65
C SER A 61 17.93 5.41 11.88
N SER A 62 18.37 5.48 13.14
CA SER A 62 19.79 5.48 13.49
C SER A 62 20.48 4.12 13.29
N GLY A 63 19.69 3.06 13.03
CA GLY A 63 20.19 1.77 12.61
C GLY A 63 20.74 1.75 11.18
N PHE A 64 20.01 2.39 10.25
CA PHE A 64 20.23 2.26 8.80
C PHE A 64 21.61 2.75 8.33
N ARG A 65 22.25 2.00 7.43
CA ARG A 65 23.57 2.36 6.88
C ARG A 65 23.64 2.18 5.36
N LYS A 66 24.46 3.03 4.73
CA LYS A 66 24.80 2.87 3.31
C LYS A 66 25.40 1.48 3.07
N TYR A 67 24.97 0.86 1.98
CA TYR A 67 25.45 -0.45 1.52
C TYR A 67 25.14 -1.63 2.46
N GLN A 68 24.23 -1.47 3.42
CA GLN A 68 23.62 -2.58 4.15
C GLN A 68 22.25 -2.93 3.53
N GLN A 69 21.83 -4.18 3.70
CA GLN A 69 20.48 -4.61 3.32
C GLN A 69 19.58 -4.41 4.54
N GLU A 70 18.53 -3.61 4.36
CA GLU A 70 17.57 -3.21 5.39
C GLU A 70 16.21 -3.81 5.05
N ASP A 71 15.32 -3.95 6.03
CA ASP A 71 13.94 -4.39 5.78
C ASP A 71 13.13 -3.25 5.13
N ALA A 72 12.51 -3.54 3.98
CA ALA A 72 11.71 -2.57 3.24
C ALA A 72 10.43 -2.14 3.99
N HIS A 73 9.95 -2.93 4.97
CA HIS A 73 8.87 -2.56 5.89
C HIS A 73 9.34 -1.49 6.87
N GLU A 74 10.47 -1.74 7.54
CA GLU A 74 11.05 -0.82 8.52
C GLU A 74 11.38 0.51 7.84
N PHE A 75 11.94 0.47 6.63
CA PHE A 75 12.20 1.69 5.85
C PHE A 75 10.91 2.45 5.51
N LEU A 76 9.86 1.76 5.05
CA LEU A 76 8.56 2.39 4.74
C LEU A 76 7.92 3.02 5.99
N GLN A 77 7.86 2.29 7.10
CA GLN A 77 7.30 2.80 8.36
C GLN A 77 8.11 3.98 8.88
N CYS A 78 9.44 3.91 8.86
CA CYS A 78 10.30 5.04 9.22
C CYS A 78 10.10 6.24 8.28
N PHE A 79 10.00 6.02 6.96
CA PHE A 79 9.73 7.07 5.98
C PHE A 79 8.40 7.78 6.26
N LEU A 80 7.30 7.03 6.44
CA LEU A 80 5.97 7.59 6.70
C LEU A 80 5.91 8.32 8.06
N ASN A 81 6.53 7.78 9.11
CA ASN A 81 6.64 8.46 10.41
C ASN A 81 7.43 9.78 10.32
N ARG A 82 8.50 9.83 9.51
CA ARG A 82 9.22 11.10 9.23
C ARG A 82 8.45 12.06 8.34
N LEU A 83 7.52 11.58 7.53
CA LEU A 83 6.68 12.41 6.68
C LEU A 83 5.53 13.04 7.45
N GLU A 84 4.79 12.25 8.23
CA GLU A 84 3.67 12.73 9.06
C GLU A 84 4.15 13.78 10.09
N SER A 85 5.34 13.59 10.68
CA SER A 85 5.96 14.58 11.60
C SER A 85 6.39 15.91 10.95
N ARG A 86 6.19 16.08 9.63
CA ARG A 86 6.44 17.33 8.87
C ARG A 86 5.23 17.80 8.07
N CYS A 87 4.35 16.88 7.70
CA CYS A 87 3.15 17.07 6.92
C CYS A 87 1.98 16.41 7.63
N ASN A 88 1.47 17.06 8.69
CA ASN A 88 0.25 16.62 9.38
C ASN A 88 -0.83 16.21 8.38
N ASP A 89 -1.50 15.10 8.69
CA ASP A 89 -2.63 14.57 7.97
C ASP A 89 -2.33 14.04 6.55
N ILE A 90 -1.13 14.21 5.96
CA ILE A 90 -0.86 13.67 4.60
C ILE A 90 -0.77 12.15 4.61
N VAL A 91 -0.11 11.54 5.60
CA VAL A 91 -0.06 10.07 5.68
C VAL A 91 -1.44 9.52 6.05
N GLN A 92 -2.17 10.22 6.93
CA GLN A 92 -3.54 9.84 7.31
C GLN A 92 -4.55 9.95 6.14
N GLN A 93 -4.42 10.96 5.27
CA GLN A 93 -5.30 11.12 4.09
C GLN A 93 -5.07 10.03 3.03
N VAL A 94 -3.87 9.47 2.93
CA VAL A 94 -3.54 8.46 1.88
C VAL A 94 -3.67 7.03 2.41
N PHE A 95 -3.23 6.77 3.64
CA PHE A 95 -3.08 5.43 4.21
C PHE A 95 -3.88 5.22 5.52
N GLY A 96 -4.48 6.27 6.08
CA GLY A 96 -5.08 6.25 7.42
C GLY A 96 -6.42 5.50 7.50
N GLY A 97 -6.38 4.28 8.05
CA GLY A 97 -7.54 3.53 8.50
C GLY A 97 -7.63 3.45 10.03
N ARG A 98 -8.52 2.58 10.53
CA ARG A 98 -8.55 2.14 11.92
C ARG A 98 -8.69 0.63 12.01
N LEU A 99 -8.08 0.04 13.03
CA LEU A 99 -8.37 -1.30 13.49
C LEU A 99 -9.36 -1.19 14.67
N VAL A 100 -10.35 -2.07 14.71
CA VAL A 100 -11.25 -2.23 15.86
C VAL A 100 -10.98 -3.60 16.48
N SER A 101 -10.43 -3.59 17.68
CA SER A 101 -10.22 -4.78 18.51
C SER A 101 -11.38 -4.89 19.49
N LYS A 102 -12.21 -5.94 19.37
CA LYS A 102 -13.32 -6.22 20.29
C LYS A 102 -12.98 -7.34 21.24
N LEU A 103 -13.28 -7.15 22.52
CA LEU A 103 -13.23 -8.19 23.54
C LEU A 103 -14.64 -8.50 24.06
N ARG A 104 -15.00 -9.79 24.10
CA ARG A 104 -16.25 -10.27 24.73
C ARG A 104 -15.94 -11.13 25.95
N CYS A 105 -16.40 -10.69 27.11
CA CYS A 105 -16.35 -11.49 28.33
C CYS A 105 -17.50 -12.51 28.38
N TYR A 106 -17.20 -13.80 28.31
CA TYR A 106 -18.21 -14.86 28.40
C TYR A 106 -18.90 -14.97 29.76
N ASN A 107 -18.23 -14.55 30.84
CA ASN A 107 -18.77 -14.67 32.21
C ASN A 107 -19.81 -13.58 32.56
N CYS A 108 -19.81 -12.43 31.88
CA CYS A 108 -20.77 -11.34 32.14
C CYS A 108 -21.40 -10.72 30.88
N GLY A 109 -21.08 -11.19 29.68
CA GLY A 109 -21.59 -10.68 28.41
C GLY A 109 -21.07 -9.29 27.99
N HIS A 110 -20.30 -8.60 28.86
CA HIS A 110 -19.75 -7.28 28.57
C HIS A 110 -18.84 -7.31 27.34
N CYS A 111 -18.95 -6.27 26.51
CA CYS A 111 -18.18 -6.09 25.30
C CYS A 111 -17.48 -4.73 25.36
N SER A 112 -16.17 -4.70 25.06
CA SER A 112 -15.40 -3.48 24.89
C SER A 112 -14.78 -3.43 23.49
N ASN A 113 -14.77 -2.25 22.89
CA ASN A 113 -14.11 -1.99 21.60
C ASN A 113 -12.95 -1.01 21.83
N THR A 114 -11.76 -1.36 21.37
CA THR A 114 -10.60 -0.46 21.25
C THR A 114 -10.45 -0.07 19.78
N TYR A 115 -10.18 1.22 19.52
CA TYR A 115 -9.96 1.75 18.17
C TYR A 115 -8.50 2.21 18.06
N GLU A 116 -7.74 1.60 17.15
CA GLU A 116 -6.32 1.82 16.94
C GLU A 116 -6.09 2.43 15.54
N PRO A 117 -5.24 3.46 15.38
CA PRO A 117 -4.86 3.96 14.05
C PRO A 117 -4.15 2.87 13.23
N LEU A 118 -4.40 2.84 11.93
CA LEU A 118 -3.91 1.82 11.00
C LEU A 118 -3.32 2.51 9.77
N ILE A 119 -2.12 2.12 9.34
CA ILE A 119 -1.45 2.61 8.11
C ILE A 119 -1.26 1.45 7.12
N ASP A 120 -0.97 0.27 7.66
CA ASP A 120 -0.70 -0.98 6.98
C ASP A 120 -1.38 -2.14 7.74
N VAL A 121 -1.65 -3.26 7.05
CA VAL A 121 -2.18 -4.48 7.68
C VAL A 121 -1.10 -5.55 7.64
N ILE A 122 -0.50 -5.83 8.78
CA ILE A 122 0.47 -6.93 8.92
C ILE A 122 -0.32 -8.24 9.00
N LEU A 123 -0.04 -9.15 8.05
CA LEU A 123 -0.81 -10.37 7.84
C LEU A 123 0.04 -11.63 8.05
N GLU A 124 -0.39 -12.51 8.94
CA GLU A 124 0.33 -13.73 9.29
C GLU A 124 0.08 -14.86 8.27
N ILE A 125 1.09 -15.16 7.44
CA ILE A 125 1.04 -16.28 6.49
C ILE A 125 1.24 -17.61 7.25
N LYS A 126 0.12 -18.16 7.74
CA LYS A 126 0.01 -19.52 8.30
C LYS A 126 -0.30 -20.52 7.17
N ASP A 127 -1.15 -21.51 7.43
CA ASP A 127 -1.49 -22.56 6.45
C ASP A 127 -2.45 -22.11 5.31
N ALA A 128 -2.80 -20.82 5.23
CA ALA A 128 -3.52 -20.20 4.12
C ALA A 128 -2.69 -20.08 2.81
N ASP A 129 -3.35 -20.14 1.65
CA ASP A 129 -2.79 -20.08 0.29
C ASP A 129 -3.37 -18.94 -0.57
N SER A 130 -4.29 -18.16 -0.01
CA SER A 130 -4.89 -16.97 -0.62
C SER A 130 -5.00 -15.81 0.37
N LEU A 131 -4.92 -14.58 -0.13
CA LEU A 131 -5.13 -13.35 0.64
C LEU A 131 -6.50 -13.34 1.32
N HIS A 132 -7.52 -13.91 0.68
CA HIS A 132 -8.86 -14.05 1.24
C HIS A 132 -8.85 -14.88 2.53
N SER A 133 -8.18 -16.05 2.52
CA SER A 133 -8.04 -16.92 3.70
C SER A 133 -7.13 -16.32 4.78
N VAL A 134 -6.15 -15.49 4.40
CA VAL A 134 -5.32 -14.75 5.36
C VAL A 134 -6.11 -13.63 6.04
N LEU A 135 -6.91 -12.86 5.29
CA LEU A 135 -7.81 -11.81 5.81
C LEU A 135 -8.94 -12.41 6.66
N GLU A 136 -9.49 -13.56 6.27
CA GLU A 136 -10.43 -14.33 7.07
C GLU A 136 -9.78 -14.77 8.39
N SER A 137 -8.55 -15.31 8.36
CA SER A 137 -7.84 -15.67 9.59
C SER A 137 -7.50 -14.47 10.47
N PHE A 138 -7.19 -13.30 9.89
CA PHE A 138 -6.90 -12.06 10.62
C PHE A 138 -8.13 -11.44 11.27
N THR A 139 -9.31 -11.61 10.66
CA THR A 139 -10.61 -11.13 11.17
C THR A 139 -11.44 -12.21 11.86
N ARG A 140 -10.86 -13.39 12.08
CA ARG A 140 -11.49 -14.48 12.82
C ARG A 140 -11.63 -14.11 14.30
N VAL A 141 -12.62 -14.69 14.94
CA VAL A 141 -12.75 -14.64 16.41
C VAL A 141 -11.71 -15.59 17.00
N GLU A 142 -10.76 -15.06 17.76
CA GLU A 142 -9.68 -15.82 18.40
C GLU A 142 -9.93 -16.00 19.90
N LYS A 143 -9.54 -17.18 20.40
CA LYS A 143 -9.60 -17.57 21.81
C LYS A 143 -8.28 -17.23 22.47
N LEU A 144 -8.26 -16.26 23.40
CA LEU A 144 -7.03 -15.76 24.05
C LEU A 144 -6.26 -16.80 24.91
N ASP A 145 -6.87 -17.92 25.27
CA ASP A 145 -6.28 -19.01 26.06
C ASP A 145 -5.84 -20.23 25.20
N ASP A 146 -5.68 -20.06 23.87
CA ASP A 146 -5.34 -21.14 22.94
C ASP A 146 -3.93 -21.73 23.18
N PRO A 147 -3.79 -23.03 23.50
CA PRO A 147 -2.50 -23.68 23.71
C PRO A 147 -1.76 -24.06 22.41
N GLU A 148 -2.40 -23.97 21.23
CA GLU A 148 -1.79 -24.33 19.94
C GLU A 148 -1.02 -23.18 19.27
N ILE A 149 -0.61 -22.14 20.03
CA ILE A 149 0.23 -21.02 19.54
C ILE A 149 1.60 -21.54 19.08
N LYS A 150 1.66 -21.87 17.79
CA LYS A 150 2.81 -22.43 17.08
C LYS A 150 3.80 -21.33 16.72
N TYR A 151 4.75 -21.07 17.62
CA TYR A 151 5.83 -20.09 17.42
C TYR A 151 6.53 -20.25 16.06
N THR A 152 6.38 -19.24 15.20
CA THR A 152 7.13 -19.09 13.95
C THR A 152 8.52 -18.53 14.24
N CYS A 153 9.53 -18.91 13.45
CA CYS A 153 10.87 -18.36 13.62
C CYS A 153 11.02 -17.05 12.85
N GLU A 154 11.16 -15.94 13.56
CA GLU A 154 11.32 -14.56 13.04
C GLU A 154 12.43 -14.38 11.98
N ARG A 155 13.41 -15.29 11.94
CA ARG A 155 14.54 -15.26 10.97
C ARG A 155 14.30 -16.12 9.73
N CYS A 156 13.33 -17.03 9.77
CA CYS A 156 13.00 -17.91 8.66
C CYS A 156 11.94 -17.24 7.80
N LYS A 157 12.28 -16.95 6.54
CA LYS A 157 11.30 -16.49 5.56
C LYS A 157 10.24 -17.57 5.34
N VAL A 158 8.96 -17.19 5.36
CA VAL A 158 7.86 -18.07 4.95
C VAL A 158 7.88 -18.18 3.43
N ASP A 159 8.57 -19.19 2.90
CA ASP A 159 8.66 -19.43 1.45
C ASP A 159 7.41 -20.17 0.93
N LYS A 160 6.26 -19.53 1.09
CA LYS A 160 4.95 -20.02 0.66
C LYS A 160 4.30 -19.03 -0.29
N HIS A 161 3.88 -19.52 -1.45
CA HIS A 161 3.08 -18.74 -2.38
C HIS A 161 1.68 -18.47 -1.80
N VAL A 162 1.30 -17.20 -1.69
CA VAL A 162 -0.05 -16.77 -1.34
C VAL A 162 -0.63 -16.03 -2.55
N SER A 163 -1.73 -16.54 -3.08
CA SER A 163 -2.44 -15.92 -4.19
C SER A 163 -3.17 -14.64 -3.74
N PHE A 164 -3.06 -13.56 -4.51
CA PHE A 164 -3.75 -12.30 -4.27
C PHE A 164 -4.50 -11.87 -5.55
N PRO A 165 -5.69 -11.24 -5.43
CA PRO A 165 -6.47 -10.81 -6.59
C PRO A 165 -5.94 -9.49 -7.16
N LEU A 166 -6.46 -9.11 -8.34
CA LEU A 166 -6.29 -7.76 -8.89
C LEU A 166 -7.32 -6.77 -8.32
N GLU A 167 -8.57 -7.20 -8.17
CA GLU A 167 -9.64 -6.47 -7.47
C GLU A 167 -9.92 -7.17 -6.13
N LEU A 168 -9.76 -6.45 -5.02
CA LEU A 168 -9.98 -6.95 -3.67
C LEU A 168 -11.22 -6.32 -3.05
N ASP A 169 -12.22 -7.13 -2.72
CA ASP A 169 -13.35 -6.69 -1.89
C ASP A 169 -13.00 -6.80 -0.40
N LEU A 170 -12.99 -5.67 0.31
CA LEU A 170 -12.78 -5.59 1.76
C LEU A 170 -14.08 -5.56 2.58
N LEU A 171 -15.25 -5.51 1.93
CA LEU A 171 -16.56 -5.43 2.59
C LEU A 171 -16.78 -6.50 3.69
N PRO A 172 -16.38 -7.78 3.54
CA PRO A 172 -16.59 -8.81 4.59
C PRO A 172 -15.80 -8.54 5.88
N TYR A 173 -14.63 -7.91 5.73
CA TYR A 173 -13.63 -7.74 6.79
C TYR A 173 -13.83 -6.45 7.60
N ILE A 174 -14.59 -5.50 7.06
CA ILE A 174 -14.85 -4.19 7.66
C ILE A 174 -15.89 -4.28 8.80
N GLU A 175 -15.85 -3.33 9.73
CA GLU A 175 -16.88 -3.09 10.74
C GLU A 175 -17.78 -1.89 10.40
N ASN A 176 -19.09 -2.12 10.59
CA ASN A 176 -20.18 -1.15 10.65
C ASN A 176 -20.52 -0.46 9.31
N ILE A 177 -21.33 -1.16 8.51
CA ILE A 177 -21.95 -0.63 7.30
C ILE A 177 -23.45 -0.47 7.56
N GLN A 178 -23.86 0.74 7.98
CA GLN A 178 -25.27 1.12 8.07
C GLN A 178 -25.78 1.76 6.76
N SER A 179 -24.90 1.96 5.79
CA SER A 179 -25.14 2.44 4.43
C SER A 179 -25.13 1.25 3.45
N TYR A 180 -26.31 0.71 3.14
CA TYR A 180 -26.51 -0.53 2.35
C TYR A 180 -25.97 -0.55 0.90
N ASN A 181 -25.29 0.50 0.43
CA ASN A 181 -24.91 0.72 -0.97
C ASN A 181 -23.41 1.07 -1.20
N GLU A 182 -22.52 0.91 -0.20
CA GLU A 182 -21.09 1.21 -0.38
C GLU A 182 -20.29 -0.02 -0.84
N GLU A 183 -19.73 0.02 -2.05
CA GLU A 183 -18.74 -0.96 -2.49
C GLU A 183 -17.36 -0.66 -1.87
N MET A 184 -16.74 -1.67 -1.25
CA MET A 184 -15.39 -1.58 -0.67
C MET A 184 -14.39 -2.36 -1.51
N LYS A 185 -14.42 -2.13 -2.83
CA LYS A 185 -13.48 -2.68 -3.81
C LYS A 185 -12.19 -1.87 -3.89
N TYR A 186 -11.08 -2.58 -4.05
CA TYR A 186 -9.74 -2.02 -4.09
C TYR A 186 -8.92 -2.63 -5.24
N ASP A 187 -8.42 -1.79 -6.14
CA ASP A 187 -7.57 -2.22 -7.26
C ASP A 187 -6.09 -2.28 -6.84
N LEU A 188 -5.45 -3.42 -7.11
CA LEU A 188 -4.01 -3.64 -6.89
C LEU A 188 -3.19 -2.81 -7.89
N TYR A 189 -2.33 -1.92 -7.39
CA TYR A 189 -1.49 -1.05 -8.23
C TYR A 189 0.01 -1.24 -8.02
N ALA A 190 0.45 -1.84 -6.91
CA ALA A 190 1.85 -2.16 -6.71
C ALA A 190 2.05 -3.46 -5.92
N VAL A 191 3.05 -4.24 -6.31
CA VAL A 191 3.55 -5.41 -5.59
C VAL A 191 5.05 -5.25 -5.38
N ILE A 192 5.53 -5.39 -4.15
CA ILE A 192 6.97 -5.48 -3.85
C ILE A 192 7.29 -6.94 -3.54
N VAL A 193 8.35 -7.45 -4.17
CA VAL A 193 8.79 -8.85 -4.07
C VAL A 193 10.17 -8.91 -3.43
N HIS A 194 10.37 -9.85 -2.50
CA HIS A 194 11.68 -10.12 -1.91
C HIS A 194 12.25 -11.47 -2.41
N ALA A 195 13.27 -11.40 -3.26
CA ALA A 195 14.02 -12.56 -3.74
C ALA A 195 15.23 -12.83 -2.83
N GLY A 196 15.01 -13.64 -1.79
CA GLY A 196 16.01 -14.05 -0.81
C GLY A 196 15.50 -15.21 0.05
N SER A 197 16.41 -15.89 0.75
CA SER A 197 16.11 -17.05 1.60
C SER A 197 15.97 -16.72 3.09
N THR A 198 16.36 -15.52 3.52
CA THR A 198 16.16 -15.02 4.88
C THR A 198 15.38 -13.70 4.85
N SER A 199 14.95 -13.19 6.00
CA SER A 199 14.48 -11.80 6.13
C SER A 199 15.61 -10.79 5.99
N SER A 200 16.81 -11.13 6.49
CA SER A 200 17.96 -10.22 6.55
C SER A 200 18.83 -10.16 5.27
N SER A 201 18.49 -10.87 4.19
CA SER A 201 19.25 -10.80 2.93
C SER A 201 18.49 -11.34 1.72
N GLY A 202 18.68 -10.66 0.59
CA GLY A 202 18.10 -11.00 -0.71
C GLY A 202 18.19 -9.82 -1.68
N HIS A 203 17.16 -9.64 -2.49
CA HIS A 203 16.99 -8.52 -3.42
C HIS A 203 15.52 -8.07 -3.44
N TYR A 204 15.29 -6.76 -3.50
CA TYR A 204 13.96 -6.17 -3.57
C TYR A 204 13.73 -5.57 -4.95
N TYR A 205 12.61 -5.93 -5.58
CA TYR A 205 12.11 -5.31 -6.79
C TYR A 205 10.60 -5.14 -6.71
N SER A 206 10.01 -4.35 -7.60
CA SER A 206 8.57 -4.09 -7.59
C SER A 206 7.94 -4.26 -8.96
N PHE A 207 6.65 -4.57 -8.97
CA PHE A 207 5.77 -4.45 -10.13
C PHE A 207 4.77 -3.33 -9.85
N ILE A 208 4.62 -2.40 -10.79
CA ILE A 208 3.65 -1.31 -10.71
C ILE A 208 2.68 -1.42 -11.89
N CYS A 209 1.38 -1.29 -11.63
CA CYS A 209 0.35 -1.13 -12.66
C CYS A 209 0.29 0.36 -13.05
N ALA A 210 0.41 0.65 -14.34
CA ALA A 210 0.30 2.02 -14.86
C ALA A 210 -1.08 2.23 -15.49
N GLU A 211 -1.33 1.52 -16.59
CA GLU A 211 -2.65 1.42 -17.23
C GLU A 211 -3.27 0.03 -16.99
N PRO A 212 -4.60 -0.12 -17.09
CA PRO A 212 -5.26 -1.42 -16.94
C PRO A 212 -4.67 -2.48 -17.87
N ASN A 213 -4.07 -3.50 -17.25
CA ASN A 213 -3.35 -4.63 -17.85
C ASN A 213 -1.85 -4.42 -18.21
N GLU A 214 -1.28 -3.25 -17.94
CA GLU A 214 0.15 -2.95 -18.17
C GLU A 214 0.94 -2.93 -16.85
N TRP A 215 1.66 -4.01 -16.54
CA TRP A 215 2.52 -4.11 -15.36
C TRP A 215 3.99 -3.91 -15.69
N TYR A 216 4.64 -2.99 -14.99
CA TYR A 216 6.05 -2.66 -15.17
C TYR A 216 6.86 -3.19 -13.99
N LYS A 217 7.80 -4.10 -14.25
CA LYS A 217 8.80 -4.54 -13.27
C LYS A 217 9.89 -3.48 -13.17
N PHE A 218 10.04 -2.86 -12.00
CA PHE A 218 11.16 -1.99 -11.62
C PHE A 218 12.17 -2.82 -10.85
N ASP A 219 13.36 -3.00 -11.43
CA ASP A 219 14.47 -3.80 -10.92
C ASP A 219 15.75 -2.94 -10.98
N ASP A 220 16.02 -2.25 -9.87
CA ASP A 220 16.97 -1.13 -9.75
C ASP A 220 16.83 -0.08 -10.89
N SER A 221 17.79 -0.07 -11.82
CA SER A 221 17.83 0.84 -12.98
C SER A 221 17.09 0.32 -14.22
N THR A 222 16.47 -0.86 -14.13
CA THR A 222 15.81 -1.55 -15.25
C THR A 222 14.30 -1.52 -15.10
N ILE A 223 13.58 -1.18 -16.17
CA ILE A 223 12.11 -1.23 -16.23
C ILE A 223 11.70 -2.16 -17.37
N VAL A 224 10.85 -3.15 -17.08
CA VAL A 224 10.39 -4.17 -18.06
C VAL A 224 8.87 -4.32 -18.03
N LEU A 225 8.21 -4.31 -19.18
CA LEU A 225 6.76 -4.55 -19.30
C LEU A 225 6.42 -6.05 -19.24
N HIS A 226 5.38 -6.39 -18.48
CA HIS A 226 4.82 -7.73 -18.29
C HIS A 226 3.28 -7.69 -18.35
N CYS A 227 2.64 -8.83 -18.68
CA CYS A 227 1.19 -8.98 -18.54
C CYS A 227 0.76 -9.30 -17.09
N ASN A 228 -0.51 -9.07 -16.75
CA ASN A 228 -1.16 -9.53 -15.51
C ASN A 228 -0.90 -11.00 -15.17
N CYS A 229 -0.63 -11.81 -16.21
CA CYS A 229 -0.16 -13.18 -16.14
C CYS A 229 0.92 -13.43 -15.07
N ILE A 230 1.79 -12.45 -14.80
CA ILE A 230 2.90 -12.58 -13.84
C ILE A 230 2.44 -12.55 -12.38
N MET A 231 1.36 -11.84 -12.04
CA MET A 231 0.85 -11.67 -10.67
C MET A 231 0.56 -13.02 -10.00
N TRP A 232 0.03 -13.98 -10.77
CA TRP A 232 -0.29 -15.36 -10.36
C TRP A 232 0.92 -16.22 -9.94
N THR A 233 2.14 -15.67 -9.99
CA THR A 233 3.40 -16.38 -9.71
C THR A 233 4.32 -15.67 -8.71
N LEU A 234 3.90 -14.52 -8.16
CA LEU A 234 4.75 -13.70 -7.31
C LEU A 234 4.66 -14.11 -5.84
N SER A 235 5.81 -14.43 -5.24
CA SER A 235 5.99 -14.43 -3.78
C SER A 235 6.04 -12.98 -3.26
N ALA A 236 4.89 -12.31 -3.27
CA ALA A 236 4.74 -10.93 -2.81
C ALA A 236 5.15 -10.76 -1.33
N TYR A 237 5.71 -9.60 -1.02
CA TYR A 237 6.07 -9.18 0.33
C TYR A 237 5.25 -7.96 0.78
N PHE A 238 5.04 -6.99 -0.12
CA PHE A 238 3.96 -5.99 0.02
C PHE A 238 3.04 -6.02 -1.19
N ILE A 239 1.77 -5.68 -0.93
CA ILE A 239 0.75 -5.43 -1.93
C ILE A 239 0.06 -4.10 -1.58
N PHE A 240 -0.01 -3.18 -2.53
CA PHE A 240 -0.70 -1.89 -2.38
C PHE A 240 -1.91 -1.87 -3.31
N HIS A 241 -3.06 -1.53 -2.74
CA HIS A 241 -4.29 -1.30 -3.49
C HIS A 241 -4.80 0.13 -3.25
N PHE A 242 -5.59 0.67 -4.17
CA PHE A 242 -6.33 1.93 -4.00
C PHE A 242 -7.84 1.67 -4.04
N GLN A 243 -8.65 2.45 -3.32
CA GLN A 243 -10.11 2.24 -3.33
C GLN A 243 -10.72 2.70 -4.67
N ILE A 244 -11.56 1.86 -5.25
CA ILE A 244 -12.37 2.22 -6.41
C ILE A 244 -13.52 3.13 -5.94
N ILE A 245 -13.48 4.42 -6.31
CA ILE A 245 -14.55 5.38 -5.98
C ILE A 245 -15.53 5.44 -7.15
N MET A 246 -16.56 4.59 -7.10
CA MET A 246 -17.73 4.67 -7.98
C MET A 246 -18.52 5.95 -7.69
N LEU A 247 -18.28 7.02 -8.44
CA LEU A 247 -19.14 8.21 -8.40
C LEU A 247 -20.52 7.85 -8.98
N PRO A 248 -21.64 8.21 -8.31
CA PRO A 248 -22.97 7.90 -8.82
C PRO A 248 -23.23 8.68 -10.12
N VAL A 249 -23.48 7.95 -11.20
CA VAL A 249 -23.80 8.54 -12.52
C VAL A 249 -25.17 9.21 -12.44
N SER A 250 -25.19 10.54 -12.39
CA SER A 250 -26.40 11.33 -12.52
C SER A 250 -26.82 11.43 -13.98
N GLU A 251 -27.98 10.87 -14.33
CA GLU A 251 -28.59 11.03 -15.65
C GLU A 251 -28.93 12.51 -15.89
N SER A 252 -28.13 13.17 -16.73
CA SER A 252 -28.24 14.60 -17.00
C SER A 252 -29.31 14.90 -18.06
N ASN A 253 -30.55 15.09 -17.61
CA ASN A 253 -31.63 15.60 -18.44
C ASN A 253 -31.26 16.99 -19.02
N ALA A 254 -31.05 17.04 -20.34
CA ALA A 254 -30.55 18.23 -21.02
C ALA A 254 -31.63 19.33 -21.17
N SER A 255 -31.37 20.49 -20.57
CA SER A 255 -31.94 21.78 -20.99
C SER A 255 -30.89 22.88 -20.77
N ALA A 256 -30.98 24.00 -21.49
CA ALA A 256 -29.83 24.86 -21.76
C ALA A 256 -30.07 26.34 -21.42
N ILE A 257 -28.95 27.07 -21.17
CA ILE A 257 -28.83 28.54 -21.08
C ILE A 257 -29.46 29.09 -19.76
N ASP A 258 -28.87 30.01 -18.99
CA ASP A 258 -28.09 31.19 -19.37
C ASP A 258 -26.92 31.58 -18.40
N THR A 259 -26.38 32.79 -18.59
CA THR A 259 -25.01 33.19 -18.26
C THR A 259 -24.96 34.31 -17.20
N SER A 260 -24.28 34.10 -16.07
CA SER A 260 -23.73 35.20 -15.25
C SER A 260 -22.62 34.72 -14.29
N SER A 261 -21.81 35.64 -13.79
CA SER A 261 -20.51 35.35 -13.16
C SER A 261 -20.55 35.18 -11.64
N SER A 262 -19.93 34.11 -11.13
CA SER A 262 -19.23 34.12 -9.83
C SER A 262 -18.11 33.08 -9.82
N ALA A 263 -17.04 33.33 -9.06
CA ALA A 263 -15.85 32.47 -9.02
C ALA A 263 -15.99 31.36 -7.95
N PRO A 264 -15.67 30.08 -8.25
CA PRO A 264 -15.69 29.02 -7.26
C PRO A 264 -14.56 29.15 -6.23
N ARG A 265 -14.92 28.95 -4.96
CA ARG A 265 -13.99 28.76 -3.83
C ARG A 265 -13.60 27.28 -3.78
N PRO A 266 -12.32 26.91 -3.58
CA PRO A 266 -11.90 25.51 -3.65
C PRO A 266 -12.38 24.71 -2.42
N THR A 267 -13.47 23.97 -2.59
CA THR A 267 -13.85 22.84 -1.72
C THR A 267 -13.20 21.57 -2.26
N GLY A 268 -12.36 20.91 -1.45
CA GLY A 268 -11.55 19.78 -1.90
C GLY A 268 -12.35 18.50 -2.09
N ALA A 269 -12.66 18.17 -3.35
CA ALA A 269 -12.95 16.82 -3.81
C ALA A 269 -12.27 16.64 -5.17
N ILE A 270 -11.32 15.70 -5.29
CA ILE A 270 -10.63 15.45 -6.56
C ILE A 270 -11.50 14.53 -7.41
N ASN A 271 -11.93 15.04 -8.56
CA ASN A 271 -12.82 14.36 -9.49
C ASN A 271 -12.10 13.24 -10.28
N SER A 272 -12.85 12.20 -10.65
CA SER A 272 -12.32 10.99 -11.32
C SER A 272 -11.60 11.30 -12.65
N SER A 273 -12.01 12.35 -13.36
CA SER A 273 -11.31 12.88 -14.53
C SER A 273 -9.86 13.27 -14.22
N ASP A 274 -9.63 13.89 -13.07
CA ASP A 274 -8.37 14.53 -12.73
C ASP A 274 -7.41 13.50 -12.15
N PHE A 275 -7.93 12.47 -11.47
CA PHE A 275 -7.18 11.26 -11.18
C PHE A 275 -6.71 10.58 -12.47
N HIS A 276 -7.61 10.38 -13.44
CA HIS A 276 -7.28 9.74 -14.72
C HIS A 276 -6.29 10.57 -15.59
N GLU A 277 -6.33 11.90 -15.53
CA GLU A 277 -5.30 12.75 -16.17
C GLU A 277 -3.97 12.73 -15.40
N LEU A 278 -3.99 12.69 -14.06
CA LEU A 278 -2.76 12.56 -13.26
C LEU A 278 -2.05 11.21 -13.46
N THR A 279 -2.79 10.11 -13.67
CA THR A 279 -2.18 8.83 -14.07
C THR A 279 -1.50 8.98 -15.44
N LYS A 280 -2.22 9.49 -16.47
CA LYS A 280 -1.67 9.71 -17.83
C LYS A 280 -0.37 10.53 -17.86
N ILE A 281 -0.23 11.49 -16.94
CA ILE A 281 0.98 12.33 -16.83
C ILE A 281 2.18 11.51 -16.31
N ALA A 282 1.97 10.50 -15.47
CA ALA A 282 3.00 9.53 -15.11
C ALA A 282 3.21 8.46 -16.20
N ASP A 283 2.14 8.02 -16.88
CA ASP A 283 2.18 6.94 -17.88
C ASP A 283 2.95 7.33 -19.15
N ASN A 284 2.83 8.59 -19.60
CA ASN A 284 3.51 9.12 -20.79
C ASN A 284 5.04 9.05 -20.71
N GLU A 285 5.61 9.10 -19.51
CA GLU A 285 7.07 8.98 -19.29
C GLU A 285 7.51 7.51 -19.23
N LEU A 286 6.63 6.62 -18.77
CA LEU A 286 6.91 5.18 -18.66
C LEU A 286 7.01 4.49 -20.03
N LYS A 287 6.29 5.01 -21.04
CA LYS A 287 6.21 4.44 -22.40
C LYS A 287 7.40 4.76 -23.32
N LYS A 288 8.42 5.50 -22.84
CA LYS A 288 9.61 5.89 -23.63
C LYS A 288 10.78 4.90 -23.58
N THR A 289 10.82 3.99 -22.61
CA THR A 289 12.08 3.37 -22.15
C THR A 289 12.28 1.89 -22.53
N VAL A 290 11.27 1.21 -23.10
CA VAL A 290 11.28 -0.27 -23.22
C VAL A 290 11.39 -0.75 -24.68
N GLN A 291 12.56 -1.26 -25.09
CA GLN A 291 12.74 -2.11 -26.29
C GLN A 291 13.79 -3.21 -26.09
N MET A 292 13.51 -4.40 -26.64
CA MET A 292 14.36 -5.62 -26.70
C MET A 292 14.68 -6.26 -25.32
N SER A 293 14.57 -7.57 -25.10
CA SER A 293 14.44 -8.73 -26.02
C SER A 293 13.76 -9.95 -25.34
N THR A 294 13.35 -10.94 -26.15
CA THR A 294 12.84 -12.28 -25.74
C THR A 294 13.98 -13.34 -25.84
N LEU A 295 13.87 -14.63 -25.44
CA LEU A 295 12.75 -15.54 -25.14
C LEU A 295 13.26 -16.72 -24.26
N GLY A 296 12.42 -17.37 -23.43
CA GLY A 296 12.78 -18.65 -22.78
C GLY A 296 11.73 -19.22 -21.81
N SER A 297 11.51 -20.55 -21.81
CA SER A 297 10.49 -21.29 -21.00
C SER A 297 10.73 -22.82 -21.11
N PRO A 298 9.97 -23.71 -20.42
CA PRO A 298 9.71 -23.81 -18.98
C PRO A 298 9.92 -25.26 -18.44
N SER A 299 9.68 -25.52 -17.14
CA SER A 299 9.36 -26.86 -16.58
C SER A 299 8.76 -26.75 -15.18
N ALA A 300 8.02 -27.77 -14.72
CA ALA A 300 7.25 -27.79 -13.46
C ALA A 300 7.26 -29.19 -12.81
N ILE A 301 6.72 -29.34 -11.58
CA ILE A 301 5.86 -30.45 -11.08
C ILE A 301 5.62 -30.38 -9.54
N ASN A 302 4.35 -30.56 -9.14
CA ASN A 302 3.69 -31.10 -7.92
C ASN A 302 4.53 -31.69 -6.75
N SER A 303 4.07 -31.88 -5.49
CA SER A 303 2.96 -31.42 -4.60
C SER A 303 3.10 -32.18 -3.22
N SER A 304 2.22 -32.31 -2.20
CA SER A 304 0.85 -31.85 -1.81
C SER A 304 0.48 -32.31 -0.37
N LYS A 305 -0.17 -31.46 0.46
CA LYS A 305 -1.03 -31.78 1.65
C LYS A 305 -0.37 -32.51 2.87
N GLU A 306 -0.98 -32.78 4.04
CA GLU A 306 -2.40 -32.69 4.53
C GLU A 306 -2.54 -32.45 6.08
N ASN A 307 -3.76 -32.08 6.49
CA ASN A 307 -4.35 -31.63 7.78
C ASN A 307 -4.03 -32.36 9.13
N ASN A 308 -4.26 -31.70 10.29
CA ASN A 308 -5.44 -31.96 11.18
C ASN A 308 -5.55 -31.12 12.49
N THR A 309 -6.73 -31.18 13.13
CA THR A 309 -7.37 -30.31 14.15
C THR A 309 -7.28 -30.76 15.63
N SER A 310 -7.53 -29.85 16.60
CA SER A 310 -8.19 -30.17 17.90
C SER A 310 -8.90 -28.95 18.58
N GLN A 311 -9.47 -29.14 19.80
CA GLN A 311 -10.25 -28.17 20.63
C GLN A 311 -10.19 -28.55 22.15
N ASP A 312 -10.57 -27.77 23.18
CA ASP A 312 -11.13 -26.39 23.33
C ASP A 312 -10.45 -25.68 24.56
N ILE A 313 -10.96 -24.67 25.29
CA ILE A 313 -12.13 -24.64 26.22
C ILE A 313 -12.41 -23.20 26.67
N GLY A 314 -13.66 -22.70 26.50
CA GLY A 314 -14.29 -21.66 27.35
C GLY A 314 -13.48 -20.38 27.65
N VAL A 315 -13.41 -19.46 26.68
CA VAL A 315 -12.36 -18.41 26.61
C VAL A 315 -12.92 -16.98 26.44
N THR A 316 -12.19 -15.95 26.84
CA THR A 316 -12.44 -14.56 26.38
C THR A 316 -12.11 -14.39 24.91
N GLU A 317 -13.12 -14.10 24.08
CA GLU A 317 -12.94 -13.95 22.64
C GLU A 317 -12.48 -12.54 22.27
N SER A 318 -11.47 -12.49 21.39
CA SER A 318 -10.98 -11.31 20.70
C SER A 318 -11.37 -11.37 19.23
N VAL A 319 -11.72 -10.25 18.61
CA VAL A 319 -11.83 -10.16 17.14
C VAL A 319 -11.36 -8.80 16.65
N ARG A 320 -10.56 -8.81 15.58
CA ARG A 320 -10.09 -7.63 14.87
C ARG A 320 -10.94 -7.40 13.62
N LYS A 321 -11.33 -6.15 13.36
CA LYS A 321 -11.94 -5.72 12.10
C LYS A 321 -11.34 -4.41 11.62
N MET A 322 -11.28 -4.22 10.31
CA MET A 322 -10.90 -2.94 9.72
C MET A 322 -12.08 -1.95 9.80
N HIS A 323 -11.79 -0.65 9.90
CA HIS A 323 -12.81 0.39 9.90
C HIS A 323 -12.29 1.64 9.20
N LYS A 324 -13.17 2.26 8.39
CA LYS A 324 -12.81 3.41 7.56
C LYS A 324 -12.76 4.68 8.40
N SER A 325 -11.64 5.39 8.36
CA SER A 325 -11.58 6.76 8.88
C SER A 325 -12.34 7.68 7.93
N TYR A 326 -13.46 8.24 8.38
CA TYR A 326 -14.06 9.40 7.72
C TYR A 326 -13.35 10.66 8.22
N SER A 327 -12.79 11.44 7.30
CA SER A 327 -12.38 12.82 7.57
C SER A 327 -13.63 13.69 7.75
N SER A 328 -13.67 14.42 8.86
CA SER A 328 -14.80 15.28 9.28
C SER A 328 -14.66 16.73 8.82
#